data_AF-A0A9X7DJA8-F1
#
_entry.id   AF-A0A9X7DJA8-F1
#
_cell.length_a   1.000
_cell.length_b   1.000
_cell.length_c   1.000
_cell.angle_alpha   90.00
_cell.angle_beta   90.00
_cell.angle_gamma   90.00
#
_symmetry.space_group_name_H-M   'P 1'
#
loop_
_entity.id
_entity.type
_entity.pdbx_description
1 polymer ?
#
loop_
_entity_poly.entity_id
_entity_poly.type
_entity_poly.pdbx_seq_one_letter_code
_entity_poly.pdbx_strand_id
1 'polypeptide(L)'
;MKKLHEKNLIHKKDYHFFVDGLVQLAKPKWFQPIFISIVCLAPLLNLAFGFTKMNQPILLMILLVFAISFMIYSWFNFVKQRQNFKKKEVGITKIHYFIDQNEHLSEEDLEEKISKMINEIFKS
;
A
#
# COMPACT_ATOMS: atom_id res chain seq x y z
N MET A 1 38.68 -16.87 2.35
CA MET A 1 37.69 -16.14 3.18
C MET A 1 37.02 -14.97 2.46
N LYS A 2 37.71 -14.09 1.72
CA LYS A 2 37.08 -12.96 1.00
C LYS A 2 35.93 -13.34 0.05
N LYS A 3 36.07 -14.39 -0.77
CA LYS A 3 35.03 -14.84 -1.72
C LYS A 3 33.73 -15.34 -1.07
N LEU A 4 33.80 -15.92 0.14
CA LEU A 4 32.62 -16.43 0.84
C LEU A 4 31.80 -15.26 1.41
N HIS A 5 32.50 -14.25 1.95
CA HIS A 5 31.87 -13.06 2.49
C HIS A 5 31.24 -12.18 1.40
N GLU A 6 31.90 -12.05 0.24
CA GLU A 6 31.31 -11.38 -0.93
C GLU A 6 30.04 -12.08 -1.43
N LYS A 7 30.04 -13.42 -1.47
CA LYS A 7 28.88 -14.20 -1.88
C LYS A 7 27.71 -14.02 -0.90
N ASN A 8 27.98 -14.05 0.41
CA ASN A 8 26.95 -13.82 1.44
C ASN A 8 26.37 -12.39 1.40
N LEU A 9 27.20 -11.38 1.10
CA LEU A 9 26.75 -10.00 0.93
C LEU A 9 25.82 -9.81 -0.28
N ILE A 10 26.06 -10.54 -1.37
CA ILE A 10 25.22 -10.50 -2.58
C ILE A 10 23.86 -11.15 -2.29
N HIS A 11 23.83 -12.34 -1.72
CA HIS A 11 22.57 -13.02 -1.37
C HIS A 11 21.73 -12.22 -0.37
N LYS A 12 22.38 -11.62 0.64
CA LYS A 12 21.70 -10.74 1.59
C LYS A 12 21.00 -9.57 0.89
N LYS A 13 21.67 -8.94 -0.09
CA LYS A 13 21.07 -7.88 -0.91
C LYS A 13 19.87 -8.37 -1.70
N ASP A 14 19.91 -9.58 -2.23
CA ASP A 14 18.80 -10.15 -3.00
C ASP A 14 17.54 -10.37 -2.14
N TYR A 15 17.71 -10.86 -0.91
CA TYR A 15 16.59 -10.99 0.03
C TYR A 15 16.03 -9.64 0.48
N HIS A 16 16.91 -8.67 0.78
CA HIS A 16 16.48 -7.31 1.09
C HIS A 16 15.68 -6.71 -0.08
N PHE A 17 16.15 -6.89 -1.31
CA PHE A 17 15.47 -6.42 -2.53
C PHE A 17 14.11 -7.10 -2.75
N PHE A 18 14.01 -8.41 -2.53
CA PHE A 18 12.75 -9.15 -2.62
C PHE A 18 11.72 -8.62 -1.61
N VAL A 19 12.13 -8.44 -0.37
CA VAL A 19 11.28 -7.92 0.71
C VAL A 19 10.84 -6.48 0.41
N ASP A 20 11.75 -5.63 -0.06
CA ASP A 20 11.42 -4.26 -0.47
C ASP A 20 10.45 -4.21 -1.66
N GLY A 21 10.58 -5.14 -2.61
CA GLY A 21 9.63 -5.29 -3.72
C GLY A 21 8.21 -5.60 -3.23
N LEU A 22 8.08 -6.48 -2.23
CA LEU A 22 6.79 -6.79 -1.60
C LEU A 22 6.20 -5.58 -0.87
N VAL A 23 7.02 -4.79 -0.17
CA VAL A 23 6.60 -3.53 0.47
C VAL A 23 6.03 -2.58 -0.56
N GLN A 24 6.73 -2.39 -1.69
CA GLN A 24 6.29 -1.46 -2.74
C GLN A 24 4.98 -1.88 -3.39
N LEU A 25 4.77 -3.18 -3.62
CA LEU A 25 3.53 -3.71 -4.18
C LEU A 25 2.35 -3.60 -3.20
N ALA A 26 2.60 -3.83 -1.90
CA ALA A 26 1.57 -3.77 -0.88
C ALA A 26 1.22 -2.33 -0.43
N LYS A 27 2.04 -1.34 -0.79
CA LYS A 27 1.85 0.06 -0.38
C LYS A 27 0.57 0.63 -1.01
N PRO A 28 -0.41 1.08 -0.21
CA PRO A 28 -1.63 1.66 -0.74
C PRO A 28 -1.31 2.95 -1.51
N LYS A 29 -1.79 3.01 -2.76
CA LYS A 29 -1.53 4.12 -3.67
C LYS A 29 -2.50 5.27 -3.40
N TRP A 30 -1.96 6.45 -3.16
CA TRP A 30 -2.73 7.69 -3.00
C TRP A 30 -3.50 8.12 -4.26
N PHE A 31 -3.08 7.63 -5.42
CA PHE A 31 -3.69 7.99 -6.69
C PHE A 31 -5.21 7.74 -6.72
N GLN A 32 -5.66 6.61 -6.20
CA GLN A 32 -7.07 6.21 -6.26
C GLN A 32 -8.01 7.16 -5.48
N PRO A 33 -7.81 7.46 -4.18
CA PRO A 33 -8.68 8.39 -3.46
C PRO A 33 -8.57 9.83 -3.99
N ILE A 34 -7.39 10.26 -4.46
CA ILE A 34 -7.20 11.60 -5.04
C ILE A 34 -7.98 11.73 -6.35
N PHE A 35 -7.85 10.74 -7.25
CA PHE A 35 -8.56 10.74 -8.52
C PHE A 35 -10.09 10.72 -8.33
N ILE A 36 -10.58 9.87 -7.43
CA ILE A 36 -12.01 9.82 -7.08
C ILE A 36 -12.48 11.17 -6.53
N SER A 37 -11.68 11.83 -5.69
CA SER A 37 -12.02 13.16 -5.18
C SER A 37 -12.13 14.18 -6.30
N ILE A 38 -11.19 14.19 -7.26
CA ILE A 38 -11.22 15.11 -8.42
C ILE A 38 -12.47 14.85 -9.28
N VAL A 39 -12.79 13.59 -9.59
CA VAL A 39 -13.97 13.22 -10.38
C VAL A 39 -15.26 13.66 -9.67
N CYS A 40 -15.35 13.48 -8.36
CA CYS A 40 -16.52 13.89 -7.58
C CYS A 40 -16.62 15.41 -7.38
N LEU A 41 -15.50 16.14 -7.40
CA LEU A 41 -15.45 17.60 -7.29
C LEU A 41 -15.76 18.32 -8.61
N ALA A 42 -15.47 17.72 -9.77
CA ALA A 42 -15.72 18.36 -11.06
C ALA A 42 -17.21 18.78 -11.27
N PRO A 43 -18.22 17.96 -10.93
CA PRO A 43 -19.63 18.37 -10.98
C PRO A 43 -19.97 19.48 -9.97
N LEU A 44 -19.37 19.45 -8.78
CA LEU A 44 -19.56 20.46 -7.73
C LEU A 44 -19.02 21.83 -8.16
N LEU A 45 -17.85 21.86 -8.79
CA LEU A 45 -17.25 23.07 -9.33
C LEU A 45 -18.08 23.61 -10.50
N ASN A 46 -18.54 22.72 -11.40
CA ASN A 46 -19.39 23.09 -12.52
C ASN A 46 -20.71 23.76 -12.05
N LEU A 47 -21.26 23.30 -10.93
CA LEU A 47 -22.40 23.92 -10.23
C LEU A 47 -22.07 25.27 -9.60
N ALA A 48 -20.99 25.34 -8.81
CA ALA A 48 -20.63 26.53 -8.04
C ALA A 48 -20.29 27.73 -8.94
N PHE A 49 -19.70 27.46 -10.11
CA PHE A 49 -19.33 28.49 -11.09
C PHE A 49 -20.40 28.72 -12.17
N GLY A 50 -21.54 28.01 -12.11
CA GLY A 50 -22.67 28.26 -13.01
C GLY A 50 -22.41 27.96 -14.49
N PHE A 51 -21.40 27.13 -14.79
CA PHE A 51 -21.00 26.81 -16.17
C PHE A 51 -22.08 26.02 -16.93
N THR A 52 -22.99 25.32 -16.23
CA THR A 52 -24.14 24.65 -16.84
C THR A 52 -25.44 24.97 -16.09
N LYS A 53 -26.44 25.51 -16.81
CA LYS A 53 -27.83 25.59 -16.32
C LYS A 53 -28.44 24.18 -16.34
N MET A 54 -28.32 23.45 -15.24
CA MET A 54 -29.06 22.19 -15.07
C MET A 54 -30.50 22.49 -14.65
N ASN A 55 -31.46 22.13 -15.51
CA ASN A 55 -32.89 22.36 -15.28
C ASN A 55 -33.53 21.37 -14.28
N GLN A 56 -32.76 20.47 -13.65
CA GLN A 56 -33.26 19.45 -12.73
C GLN A 56 -32.49 19.45 -11.39
N PRO A 57 -32.88 20.30 -10.42
CA PRO A 57 -32.16 20.45 -9.15
C PRO A 57 -32.25 19.19 -8.25
N ILE A 58 -33.30 18.38 -8.39
CA ILE A 58 -33.48 17.16 -7.58
C ILE A 58 -32.47 16.07 -7.98
N LEU A 59 -32.30 15.83 -9.27
CA LEU A 59 -31.35 14.84 -9.79
C LEU A 59 -29.91 15.18 -9.38
N LEU A 60 -29.60 16.47 -9.38
CA LEU A 60 -28.33 17.02 -8.96
C LEU A 60 -28.04 16.79 -7.47
N MET A 61 -29.02 17.04 -6.59
CA MET A 61 -28.85 16.74 -5.16
C MET A 61 -28.58 15.25 -4.91
N ILE A 62 -29.29 14.37 -5.61
CA ILE A 62 -29.09 12.91 -5.49
C ILE A 62 -27.66 12.53 -5.90
N LEU A 63 -27.19 13.01 -7.05
CA LEU A 63 -25.81 12.80 -7.53
C LEU A 63 -24.76 13.31 -6.53
N LEU A 64 -25.03 14.45 -5.90
CA LEU A 64 -24.15 15.08 -4.92
C LEU A 64 -24.03 14.24 -3.64
N VAL A 65 -25.15 13.71 -3.14
CA VAL A 65 -25.16 12.78 -1.99
C VAL A 65 -24.38 11.49 -2.30
N PHE A 66 -24.58 10.91 -3.50
CA PHE A 66 -23.81 9.74 -3.93
C PHE A 66 -22.32 10.03 -4.05
N ALA A 67 -21.93 11.15 -4.65
CA ALA A 67 -20.53 11.55 -4.81
C ALA A 67 -19.82 11.75 -3.46
N ILE A 68 -20.47 12.41 -2.50
CA ILE A 68 -19.94 12.59 -1.14
C ILE A 68 -19.79 11.24 -0.45
N SER A 69 -20.81 10.39 -0.53
CA SER A 69 -20.80 9.06 0.09
C SER A 69 -19.66 8.20 -0.48
N PHE A 70 -19.45 8.25 -1.79
CA PHE A 70 -18.38 7.52 -2.47
C PHE A 70 -16.99 8.06 -2.14
N MET A 71 -16.83 9.39 -2.04
CA MET A 71 -15.59 10.01 -1.54
C MET A 71 -15.27 9.53 -0.12
N ILE A 72 -16.21 9.64 0.81
CA ILE A 72 -16.02 9.21 2.20
C ILE A 72 -15.64 7.74 2.25
N TYR A 73 -16.35 6.88 1.52
CA TYR A 73 -16.05 5.45 1.45
C TYR A 73 -14.64 5.18 0.90
N SER A 74 -14.25 5.85 -0.19
CA SER A 74 -12.92 5.70 -0.77
C SER A 74 -11.81 6.11 0.20
N TRP A 75 -11.99 7.24 0.91
CA TRP A 75 -11.04 7.71 1.91
C TRP A 75 -10.98 6.78 3.11
N PHE A 76 -12.12 6.31 3.60
CA PHE A 76 -12.19 5.34 4.69
C PHE A 76 -11.45 4.04 4.34
N ASN A 77 -11.69 3.49 3.14
CA ASN A 77 -11.02 2.29 2.69
C ASN A 77 -9.51 2.52 2.53
N PHE A 78 -9.09 3.67 1.98
CA PHE A 78 -7.68 4.04 1.88
C PHE A 78 -7.00 4.15 3.26
N VAL A 79 -7.63 4.81 4.23
CA VAL A 79 -7.10 4.93 5.59
C VAL A 79 -6.99 3.54 6.24
N LYS A 80 -8.00 2.69 6.09
CA LYS A 80 -7.98 1.31 6.59
C LYS A 80 -6.83 0.50 5.98
N GLN A 81 -6.66 0.56 4.65
CA GLN A 81 -5.55 -0.10 3.96
C GLN A 81 -4.19 0.44 4.45
N ARG A 82 -4.08 1.75 4.68
CA ARG A 82 -2.84 2.36 5.16
C ARG A 82 -2.51 1.98 6.61
N GLN A 83 -3.50 1.89 7.48
CA GLN A 83 -3.30 1.39 8.84
C GLN A 83 -2.88 -0.08 8.83
N ASN A 84 -3.51 -0.91 7.99
CA ASN A 84 -3.11 -2.31 7.82
C ASN A 84 -1.69 -2.42 7.26
N PHE A 85 -1.35 -1.61 6.26
CA PHE A 85 0.00 -1.56 5.70
C PHE A 85 1.03 -1.16 6.76
N LYS A 86 0.74 -0.18 7.63
CA LYS A 86 1.65 0.22 8.71
C LYS A 86 1.96 -0.93 9.68
N LYS A 87 0.98 -1.81 9.95
CA LYS A 87 1.21 -3.02 10.75
C LYS A 87 2.14 -4.01 10.02
N LYS A 88 1.93 -4.17 8.71
CA LYS A 88 2.75 -5.04 7.85
C LYS A 88 4.18 -4.50 7.70
N GLU A 89 4.35 -3.18 7.60
CA GLU A 89 5.64 -2.50 7.53
C GLU A 89 6.51 -2.82 8.75
N VAL A 90 5.94 -2.79 9.96
CA VAL A 90 6.65 -3.19 11.19
C VAL A 90 7.07 -4.66 11.14
N GLY A 91 6.22 -5.55 10.60
CA GLY A 91 6.57 -6.95 10.39
C GLY A 91 7.71 -7.12 9.39
N ILE A 92 7.73 -6.32 8.33
CA ILE A 92 8.76 -6.34 7.31
C ILE A 92 10.10 -5.82 7.86
N THR A 93 10.10 -4.77 8.70
CA THR A 93 11.31 -4.34 9.41
C THR A 93 11.88 -5.45 10.29
N LYS A 94 11.04 -6.29 10.91
CA LYS A 94 11.52 -7.46 11.67
C LYS A 94 12.17 -8.51 10.79
N ILE A 95 11.68 -8.72 9.57
CA ILE A 95 12.31 -9.63 8.59
C ILE A 95 13.70 -9.10 8.21
N HIS A 96 13.81 -7.80 7.91
CA HIS A 96 15.10 -7.17 7.61
C HIS A 96 16.10 -7.32 8.76
N TYR A 97 15.64 -7.09 9.99
CA TYR A 97 16.47 -7.31 11.19
C TYR A 97 16.86 -8.78 11.37
N PHE A 98 15.96 -9.72 11.08
CA PHE A 98 16.24 -11.16 11.14
C PHE A 98 17.32 -11.56 10.13
N ILE A 99 17.21 -11.09 8.89
CA ILE A 99 18.21 -11.29 7.82
C ILE A 99 19.56 -10.73 8.26
N ASP A 100 19.57 -9.55 8.90
CA ASP A 100 20.81 -8.91 9.35
C ASP A 100 21.50 -9.65 10.49
N GLN A 101 20.75 -10.25 11.41
CA GLN A 101 21.31 -10.97 12.57
C GLN A 101 21.72 -12.42 12.28
N ASN A 102 21.21 -13.01 11.19
CA ASN A 102 21.30 -14.46 10.94
C ASN A 102 22.14 -14.79 9.70
N GLU A 103 23.24 -14.07 9.48
CA GLU A 103 24.16 -14.25 8.35
C GLU A 103 24.86 -15.63 8.32
N HIS A 104 24.78 -16.39 9.43
CA HIS A 104 25.42 -17.70 9.59
C HIS A 104 24.51 -18.90 9.30
N LEU A 105 23.20 -18.69 9.09
CA LEU A 105 22.26 -19.76 8.77
C LEU A 105 22.42 -20.22 7.32
N SER A 106 22.05 -21.48 7.05
CA SER A 106 22.02 -22.00 5.68
C SER A 106 20.98 -21.23 4.86
N GLU A 107 21.20 -21.12 3.54
CA GLU A 107 20.28 -20.40 2.64
C GLU A 107 18.85 -20.98 2.71
N GLU A 108 18.73 -22.31 2.76
CA GLU A 108 17.43 -23.02 2.85
C GLU A 108 16.69 -22.69 4.16
N ASP A 109 17.40 -22.69 5.30
CA ASP A 109 16.79 -22.36 6.59
C ASP A 109 16.37 -20.88 6.67
N LEU A 110 17.14 -20.01 6.03
CA LEU A 110 16.85 -18.57 5.99
C LEU A 110 15.61 -18.30 5.14
N GLU A 111 15.53 -18.91 3.96
CA GLU A 111 14.39 -18.79 3.04
C GLU A 111 13.11 -19.34 3.66
N GLU A 112 13.16 -20.52 4.30
CA GLU A 112 12.00 -21.12 4.95
C GLU A 112 11.44 -20.21 6.07
N LYS A 113 12.32 -19.65 6.91
CA LYS A 113 11.92 -18.73 7.98
C LYS A 113 11.38 -17.41 7.46
N ILE A 114 12.00 -16.82 6.44
CA ILE A 114 11.50 -15.58 5.81
C ILE A 114 10.11 -15.82 5.20
N SER A 115 9.95 -16.92 4.45
CA SER A 115 8.66 -17.31 3.85
C SER A 115 7.57 -17.49 4.92
N LYS A 116 7.89 -18.13 6.04
CA LYS A 116 6.96 -18.27 7.17
C LYS A 116 6.56 -16.92 7.78
N MET A 117 7.53 -16.02 8.01
CA MET A 117 7.25 -14.68 8.56
C MET A 117 6.42 -13.83 7.60
N ILE A 118 6.70 -13.88 6.29
CA ILE A 118 5.90 -13.21 5.27
C ILE A 118 4.46 -13.74 5.31
N ASN A 119 4.28 -15.07 5.34
CA ASN A 119 2.96 -15.67 5.41
C ASN A 119 2.18 -15.22 6.67
N GLU A 120 2.83 -15.13 7.83
CA GLU A 120 2.20 -14.62 9.05
C GLU A 120 1.78 -13.15 8.92
N ILE A 121 2.61 -12.30 8.30
CA ILE A 121 2.32 -10.86 8.10
C ILE A 121 1.18 -10.64 7.09
N PHE A 122 1.11 -11.44 6.04
CA PHE A 122 0.16 -11.22 4.95
C PHE A 122 -1.16 -11.99 5.10
N LYS A 123 -1.21 -13.05 5.93
CA LYS A 123 -2.41 -13.85 6.21
C LYS A 123 -3.24 -13.29 7.39
N SER A 124 -2.66 -12.42 8.21
CA SER A 124 -3.34 -11.65 9.28
C SER A 124 -3.98 -10.34 8.77
#